data_AF-A0A0Q5L7A7-F1
#
_entry.id   AF-A0A0Q5L7A7-F1
#
_cell.length_a   1.000
_cell.length_b   1.000
_cell.length_c   1.000
_cell.angle_alpha   90.00
_cell.angle_beta   90.00
_cell.angle_gamma   90.00
#
_symmetry.space_group_name_H-M   'P 1'
#
loop_
_entity.id
_entity.type
_entity.pdbx_description
1 polymer ?
#
loop_
_entity_poly.entity_id
_entity_poly.type
_entity_poly.pdbx_seq_one_letter_code
_entity_poly.pdbx_strand_id
1 'polypeptide(L)'
;MSVSDDPRPSTSSDYVAASAHAFGPGRHLRSRSKVLPEHARGHNRALVLQTLYHSGAMSRADLSRETGLTRVTISDLVAEFIADGIVIEMGVRETVGPGKPPILIDIDRVGHQIIGLDLSGPNAFVGALLSLDGDVLERREVPRPETADGDAAYAATLELARALAATATQPILGVGIGSPGVVRPDGVVLSSPNLGWSNLPLEAKLGIDLDLPVLVRNDANAAVLAEYTFGEAKADFMLIKIGRGVGAGVITGSQPLLGSRFAAGEIGHVVVGTDGGPRCACGKDGCLEAWLSETRLRPAIDASPGSRDEILRDAGTRMGIAIAPIVAALDLSEVVLSGPGDLLDGVLIDAAVETLHARTLEGVFEDALIRRTQQDDIVLRGAAVMVLSSQLGVS
;
A
#
# COMPACT_ATOMS: atom_id res chain seq x y z
N MET A 1 -41.28 30.87 -53.24
CA MET A 1 -41.68 32.15 -52.61
C MET A 1 -41.21 32.06 -51.17
N SER A 2 -40.01 32.58 -50.89
CA SER A 2 -39.74 33.89 -50.23
C SER A 2 -39.96 33.84 -48.71
N VAL A 3 -39.19 34.43 -47.81
CA VAL A 3 -37.93 35.21 -47.70
C VAL A 3 -37.73 35.31 -46.17
N SER A 4 -36.48 35.35 -45.67
CA SER A 4 -36.01 36.22 -44.56
C SER A 4 -34.72 35.64 -43.96
N ASP A 5 -33.54 36.16 -44.27
CA ASP A 5 -32.90 37.40 -43.76
C ASP A 5 -32.19 37.21 -42.40
N ASP A 6 -30.86 37.26 -42.48
CA ASP A 6 -29.87 37.43 -41.42
C ASP A 6 -30.02 38.82 -40.76
N PRO A 7 -29.56 39.01 -39.51
CA PRO A 7 -28.37 39.84 -39.43
C PRO A 7 -27.36 39.44 -38.33
N ARG A 8 -26.08 39.48 -38.70
CA ARG A 8 -24.96 39.73 -37.77
C ARG A 8 -25.05 41.12 -37.12
N PRO A 9 -24.43 41.27 -35.94
CA PRO A 9 -23.44 42.34 -35.75
C PRO A 9 -22.19 41.79 -35.03
N SER A 10 -20.99 41.97 -35.61
CA SER A 10 -20.06 43.11 -35.49
C SER A 10 -19.13 43.01 -34.28
N THR A 11 -17.85 42.91 -34.60
CA THR A 11 -16.68 43.00 -33.72
C THR A 11 -16.50 44.40 -33.13
N SER A 12 -16.22 44.48 -31.84
CA SER A 12 -15.36 45.54 -31.29
C SER A 12 -14.56 44.98 -30.11
N SER A 13 -13.26 44.81 -30.37
CA SER A 13 -12.21 44.69 -29.37
C SER A 13 -12.20 45.94 -28.48
N ASP A 14 -12.13 45.76 -27.17
CA ASP A 14 -11.38 46.67 -26.30
C ASP A 14 -10.73 45.86 -25.16
N TYR A 15 -9.39 45.85 -25.23
CA TYR A 15 -8.47 45.37 -24.21
C TYR A 15 -8.56 46.28 -22.97
N VAL A 16 -8.79 45.69 -21.79
CA VAL A 16 -8.32 46.26 -20.51
C VAL A 16 -7.75 45.13 -19.63
N ALA A 17 -6.41 45.08 -19.63
CA ALA A 17 -5.48 44.54 -18.63
C ALA A 17 -5.90 43.35 -17.74
N ALA A 18 -5.43 42.15 -18.11
CA ALA A 18 -5.31 41.03 -17.19
C ALA A 18 -4.08 41.24 -16.28
N SER A 19 -4.33 41.31 -14.96
CA SER A 19 -3.31 41.15 -13.91
C SER A 19 -3.79 40.07 -12.95
N ALA A 20 -2.97 39.02 -12.83
CA ALA A 20 -2.84 38.05 -11.74
C ALA A 20 -4.10 37.75 -10.90
N HIS A 21 -5.00 36.92 -11.43
CA HIS A 21 -5.97 36.22 -10.61
C HIS A 21 -5.73 34.72 -10.68
N ALA A 22 -5.04 34.26 -9.63
CA ALA A 22 -5.12 32.91 -9.11
C ALA A 22 -6.53 32.34 -9.26
N PHE A 23 -6.63 31.03 -9.49
CA PHE A 23 -7.87 30.28 -9.29
C PHE A 23 -8.61 30.86 -8.09
N GLY A 24 -9.79 31.44 -8.33
CA GLY A 24 -10.60 32.12 -7.32
C GLY A 24 -10.75 31.24 -6.09
N PRO A 25 -11.06 31.81 -4.90
CA PRO A 25 -10.91 31.11 -3.62
C PRO A 25 -11.59 29.76 -3.72
N GLY A 26 -10.75 28.74 -3.93
CA GLY A 26 -11.19 27.38 -4.12
C GLY A 26 -12.06 27.09 -2.94
N ARG A 27 -13.24 26.52 -3.22
CA ARG A 27 -14.18 26.06 -2.21
C ARG A 27 -13.39 25.19 -1.23
N HIS A 28 -12.89 25.79 -0.16
CA HIS A 28 -12.20 25.08 0.89
C HIS A 28 -13.27 24.17 1.48
N LEU A 29 -13.29 22.90 1.06
CA LEU A 29 -13.91 21.83 1.81
C LEU A 29 -13.05 21.58 3.06
N ARG A 30 -12.88 22.62 3.89
CA ARG A 30 -12.50 22.44 5.28
C ARG A 30 -13.74 21.93 5.97
N SER A 31 -13.81 20.62 6.19
CA SER A 31 -14.59 20.12 7.32
C SER A 31 -13.94 20.66 8.58
N ARG A 32 -14.40 21.83 9.06
CA ARG A 32 -14.19 22.22 10.46
C ARG A 32 -15.16 21.38 11.30
N SER A 33 -14.91 20.08 11.37
CA SER A 33 -15.37 19.30 12.51
C SER A 33 -14.69 19.92 13.73
N LYS A 34 -15.46 20.32 14.76
CA LYS A 34 -14.85 20.67 16.04
C LYS A 34 -13.99 19.47 16.45
N VAL A 35 -12.70 19.69 16.70
CA VAL A 35 -11.84 18.64 17.28
C VAL A 35 -12.41 18.37 18.66
N LEU A 36 -13.16 17.28 18.78
CA LEU A 36 -13.70 16.84 20.06
C LEU A 36 -12.51 16.41 20.95
N PRO A 37 -12.60 16.54 22.28
CA PRO A 37 -11.53 16.11 23.18
C PRO A 37 -11.05 14.68 22.92
N GLU A 38 -11.94 13.77 22.52
CA GLU A 38 -11.59 12.40 22.11
C GLU A 38 -10.69 12.36 20.85
N HIS A 39 -10.92 13.24 19.87
CA HIS A 39 -10.09 13.33 18.66
C HIS A 39 -8.69 13.89 18.98
N ALA A 40 -8.61 14.84 19.92
CA ALA A 40 -7.33 15.35 20.40
C ALA A 40 -6.54 14.26 21.16
N ARG A 41 -7.23 13.44 21.96
CA ARG A 41 -6.61 12.33 22.69
C ARG A 41 -6.10 11.23 21.76
N GLY A 42 -6.92 10.79 20.79
CA GLY A 42 -6.49 9.80 19.80
C GLY A 42 -5.30 10.29 18.97
N HIS A 43 -5.32 11.55 18.54
CA HIS A 43 -4.20 12.18 17.84
C HIS A 43 -2.92 12.22 18.69
N ASN A 44 -3.01 12.63 19.95
CA ASN A 44 -1.85 12.67 20.84
C ASN A 44 -1.29 11.28 21.12
N ARG A 45 -2.16 10.26 21.25
CA ARG A 45 -1.72 8.86 21.40
C ARG A 45 -0.90 8.41 20.19
N ALA A 46 -1.45 8.59 18.98
CA ALA A 46 -0.77 8.24 17.73
C ALA A 46 0.56 8.98 17.58
N LEU A 47 0.60 10.28 17.87
CA LEU A 47 1.83 11.10 17.78
C LEU A 47 2.94 10.58 18.69
N VAL A 48 2.62 10.24 19.94
CA VAL A 48 3.61 9.70 20.90
C VAL A 48 4.11 8.34 20.45
N LEU A 49 3.22 7.43 20.06
CA LEU A 49 3.61 6.09 19.60
C LEU A 49 4.40 6.15 18.31
N GLN A 50 4.02 7.00 17.35
CA GLN A 50 4.76 7.18 16.09
C GLN A 50 6.18 7.70 16.34
N THR A 51 6.32 8.62 17.29
CA THR A 51 7.63 9.15 17.69
C THR A 51 8.50 8.04 18.31
N LEU A 52 7.95 7.23 19.22
CA LEU A 52 8.68 6.07 19.79
C LEU A 52 9.01 5.02 18.72
N TYR A 53 8.09 4.76 17.79
CA TYR A 53 8.25 3.75 16.76
C TYR A 53 9.42 4.07 15.82
N HIS A 54 9.55 5.33 15.40
CA HIS A 54 10.60 5.76 14.45
C HIS A 54 11.91 6.22 15.12
N SER A 55 11.84 6.96 16.24
CA SER A 55 13.03 7.50 16.91
C SER A 55 13.61 6.55 17.97
N GLY A 56 12.87 5.50 18.35
CA GLY A 56 13.27 4.50 19.33
C GLY A 56 13.21 4.98 20.79
N ALA A 57 13.83 4.21 21.68
CA ALA A 57 13.80 4.44 23.13
C ALA A 57 14.26 5.85 23.53
N MET A 58 13.43 6.55 24.31
CA MET A 58 13.72 7.92 24.75
C MET A 58 13.12 8.23 26.13
N SER A 59 13.52 9.35 26.74
CA SER A 59 12.94 9.76 28.01
C SER A 59 11.60 10.49 27.83
N ARG A 60 10.76 10.52 28.86
CA ARG A 60 9.53 11.34 28.87
C ARG A 60 9.79 12.83 28.59
N ALA A 61 10.96 13.33 28.96
CA ALA A 61 11.36 14.71 28.70
C ALA A 61 11.72 14.93 27.22
N ASP A 62 12.33 13.94 26.58
CA ASP A 62 12.65 13.97 25.15
C ASP A 62 11.38 13.86 24.32
N LEU A 63 10.47 12.92 24.66
CA LEU A 63 9.14 12.83 24.04
C LEU A 63 8.39 14.16 24.09
N SER A 64 8.37 14.83 25.24
CA SER A 64 7.70 16.14 25.38
C SER A 64 8.30 17.19 24.44
N ARG A 65 9.62 17.16 24.22
CA ARG A 65 10.32 18.10 23.34
C ARG A 65 10.07 17.78 21.86
N GLU A 66 10.08 16.50 21.50
CA GLU A 66 9.95 16.03 20.12
C GLU A 66 8.51 16.15 19.61
N THR A 67 7.54 15.79 20.45
CA THR A 67 6.10 15.88 20.13
C THR A 67 5.50 17.26 20.37
N GLY A 68 6.18 18.12 21.14
CA GLY A 68 5.64 19.42 21.59
C GLY A 68 4.53 19.33 22.64
N LEU A 69 4.20 18.13 23.13
CA LEU A 69 3.19 17.91 24.16
C LEU A 69 3.72 18.27 25.56
N THR A 70 2.81 18.61 26.46
CA THR A 70 3.20 18.94 27.85
C THR A 70 3.71 17.70 28.60
N ARG A 71 4.60 17.91 29.58
CA ARG A 71 5.10 16.81 30.43
C ARG A 71 4.01 16.04 31.16
N VAL A 72 2.93 16.71 31.56
CA VAL A 72 1.78 16.06 32.20
C VAL A 72 1.10 15.12 31.21
N THR A 73 0.78 15.63 30.01
CA THR A 73 0.18 14.83 28.93
C THR A 73 1.02 13.61 28.56
N ILE A 74 2.34 13.78 28.41
CA ILE A 74 3.23 12.64 28.14
C ILE A 74 3.22 11.62 29.28
N SER A 75 3.22 12.08 30.54
CA SER A 75 3.22 11.18 31.69
C SER A 75 1.94 10.36 31.78
N ASP A 76 0.79 11.00 31.53
CA ASP A 76 -0.52 10.33 31.50
C ASP A 76 -0.60 9.30 30.36
N LEU A 77 -0.20 9.69 29.13
CA LEU A 77 -0.21 8.81 27.96
C LEU A 77 0.72 7.60 28.15
N VAL A 78 1.94 7.82 28.66
CA VAL A 78 2.89 6.73 28.91
C VAL A 78 2.36 5.78 29.99
N ALA A 79 1.73 6.29 31.05
CA ALA A 79 1.12 5.44 32.07
C ALA A 79 0.00 4.56 31.49
N GLU A 80 -0.82 5.12 30.59
CA GLU A 80 -1.83 4.35 29.85
C GLU A 80 -1.20 3.29 28.96
N PHE A 81 -0.18 3.63 28.17
CA PHE A 81 0.48 2.66 27.29
C PHE A 81 1.17 1.54 28.05
N ILE A 82 1.74 1.81 29.23
CA ILE A 82 2.30 0.77 30.10
C ILE A 82 1.17 -0.13 30.63
N ALA A 83 0.03 0.45 31.03
CA ALA A 83 -1.12 -0.33 31.47
C ALA A 83 -1.72 -1.21 30.36
N ASP A 84 -1.71 -0.71 29.12
CA ASP A 84 -2.14 -1.41 27.91
C ASP A 84 -1.08 -2.43 27.41
N GLY A 85 0.12 -2.47 27.99
CA GLY A 85 1.22 -3.34 27.55
C GLY A 85 1.85 -2.94 26.21
N ILE A 86 1.64 -1.70 25.74
CA ILE A 86 2.13 -1.18 24.46
C ILE A 86 3.55 -0.59 24.62
N VAL A 87 3.86 -0.03 25.79
CA VAL A 87 5.15 0.62 26.09
C VAL A 87 5.76 0.01 27.34
N ILE A 88 7.08 -0.13 27.36
CA ILE A 88 7.86 -0.63 28.51
C ILE A 88 8.94 0.36 28.93
N GLU A 89 9.34 0.27 30.21
CA GLU A 89 10.52 0.99 30.71
C GLU A 89 11.78 0.15 30.50
N MET A 90 12.69 0.62 29.66
CA MET A 90 13.93 -0.06 29.23
C MET A 90 15.08 0.07 30.24
N GLY A 91 14.81 0.59 31.45
CA GLY A 91 15.81 0.92 32.46
C GLY A 91 16.36 2.34 32.33
N VAL A 92 17.48 2.62 33.00
CA VAL A 92 18.03 3.98 33.13
C VAL A 92 19.23 4.16 32.20
N ARG A 93 19.25 5.25 31.42
CA ARG A 93 20.45 5.62 30.63
C ARG A 93 21.50 6.22 31.56
N GLU A 94 22.70 5.63 31.63
CA GLU A 94 23.82 6.27 32.32
C GLU A 94 24.15 7.60 31.63
N THR A 95 23.98 8.72 32.36
CA THR A 95 24.32 10.06 31.88
C THR A 95 25.53 10.58 32.64
N VAL A 96 26.52 11.11 31.92
CA VAL A 96 27.63 11.88 32.51
C VAL A 96 27.14 13.32 32.72
N GLY A 97 26.67 13.65 33.93
CA GLY A 97 26.21 14.98 34.30
C GLY A 97 25.38 15.02 35.60
N PRO A 98 25.11 16.21 36.16
CA PRO A 98 24.28 16.33 37.37
C PRO A 98 22.81 16.06 37.06
N GLY A 99 22.20 15.11 37.78
CA GLY A 99 20.77 14.78 37.69
C GLY A 99 20.51 13.29 37.94
N LYS A 100 19.26 12.92 38.27
CA LYS A 100 18.86 11.51 38.28
C LYS A 100 18.81 11.03 36.82
N PRO A 101 19.54 9.96 36.46
CA PRO A 101 19.56 9.52 35.08
C PRO A 101 18.14 9.16 34.60
N PRO A 102 17.75 9.52 33.36
CA PRO A 102 16.38 9.39 32.90
C PRO A 102 16.03 7.93 32.59
N ILE A 103 14.81 7.52 32.94
CA ILE A 103 14.24 6.24 32.54
C ILE A 103 13.87 6.33 31.06
N LEU A 104 14.35 5.38 30.27
CA LEU A 104 13.99 5.24 28.87
C LEU A 104 12.71 4.44 28.75
N ILE A 105 11.86 4.85 27.82
CA ILE A 105 10.64 4.18 27.43
C ILE A 105 10.69 3.90 25.94
N ASP A 106 10.19 2.73 25.55
CA ASP A 106 10.07 2.30 24.16
C ASP A 106 8.80 1.47 23.99
N ILE A 107 8.38 1.28 22.74
CA ILE A 107 7.33 0.33 22.41
C ILE A 107 7.78 -1.07 22.82
N ASP A 108 6.87 -1.85 23.41
CA ASP A 108 7.10 -3.26 23.68
C ASP A 108 7.00 -4.06 22.37
N ARG A 109 8.08 -4.01 21.58
CA ARG A 109 8.16 -4.63 20.25
C ARG A 109 7.94 -6.14 20.26
N VAL A 110 8.07 -6.77 21.44
CA VAL A 110 7.89 -8.22 21.65
C VAL A 110 6.64 -8.56 22.47
N GLY A 111 5.92 -7.56 23.01
CA GLY A 111 4.74 -7.76 23.86
C GLY A 111 3.46 -8.06 23.10
N HIS A 112 3.46 -7.89 21.79
CA HIS A 112 2.33 -8.15 20.91
C HIS A 112 2.77 -8.82 19.60
N GLN A 113 1.85 -9.55 18.99
CA GLN A 113 2.04 -10.20 17.70
C GLN A 113 0.94 -9.78 16.72
N ILE A 114 1.23 -9.86 15.43
CA ILE A 114 0.28 -9.56 14.36
C ILE A 114 0.15 -10.78 13.44
N ILE A 115 -1.06 -11.09 12.99
CA ILE A 115 -1.23 -12.07 11.91
C ILE A 115 -1.31 -11.30 10.59
N GLY A 116 -0.38 -11.55 9.68
CA GLY A 116 -0.45 -11.07 8.30
C GLY A 116 -0.84 -12.20 7.36
N LEU A 117 -1.77 -11.96 6.44
CA LEU A 117 -2.19 -12.92 5.41
C LEU A 117 -2.04 -12.33 4.00
N ASP A 118 -1.48 -13.10 3.09
CA ASP A 118 -1.40 -12.82 1.66
C ASP A 118 -2.17 -13.88 0.86
N LEU A 119 -3.29 -13.45 0.27
CA LEU A 119 -4.18 -14.30 -0.52
C LEU A 119 -3.94 -14.19 -2.04
N SER A 120 -2.89 -13.48 -2.44
CA SER A 120 -2.58 -13.15 -3.83
C SER A 120 -1.69 -14.18 -4.54
N GLY A 121 -1.01 -15.05 -3.78
CA GLY A 121 -0.07 -16.05 -4.29
C GLY A 121 -0.71 -17.00 -5.31
N PRO A 122 0.04 -17.49 -6.33
CA PRO A 122 -0.52 -18.31 -7.39
C PRO A 122 -0.99 -19.69 -6.92
N ASN A 123 -0.30 -20.30 -5.95
CA ASN A 123 -0.49 -21.70 -5.55
C ASN A 123 -1.02 -21.88 -4.12
N ALA A 124 -0.73 -20.94 -3.22
CA ALA A 124 -1.08 -21.01 -1.81
C ALA A 124 -1.51 -19.65 -1.28
N PHE A 125 -2.31 -19.67 -0.23
CA PHE A 125 -2.42 -18.53 0.68
C PHE A 125 -1.29 -18.65 1.70
N VAL A 126 -0.61 -17.53 1.93
CA VAL A 126 0.52 -17.45 2.85
C VAL A 126 0.07 -16.64 4.05
N GLY A 127 0.46 -17.06 5.24
CA GLY A 127 0.26 -16.29 6.45
C GLY A 127 1.48 -16.35 7.35
N ALA A 128 1.68 -15.28 8.11
CA ALA A 128 2.74 -15.19 9.08
C ALA A 128 2.23 -14.59 10.38
N LEU A 129 2.79 -15.08 11.48
CA LEU A 129 2.78 -14.38 12.76
C LEU A 129 4.01 -13.46 12.78
N LEU A 130 3.79 -12.18 13.05
CA LEU A 130 4.76 -11.10 12.87
C LEU A 130 5.00 -10.37 14.20
N SER A 131 6.22 -9.88 14.41
CA SER A 131 6.51 -8.87 15.43
C SER A 131 5.90 -7.51 15.06
N LEU A 132 5.92 -6.54 15.98
CA LEU A 132 5.52 -5.15 15.67
C LEU A 132 6.48 -4.45 14.69
N ASP A 133 7.66 -5.02 14.45
CA ASP A 133 8.65 -4.55 13.48
C ASP A 133 8.49 -5.22 12.11
N GLY A 134 7.52 -6.12 11.97
CA GLY A 134 7.27 -6.86 10.74
C GLY A 134 8.18 -8.07 10.54
N ASP A 135 8.88 -8.54 11.58
CA ASP A 135 9.69 -9.76 11.50
C ASP A 135 8.80 -11.00 11.56
N VAL A 136 9.06 -11.97 10.69
CA VAL A 136 8.32 -13.24 10.64
C VAL A 136 8.77 -14.15 11.78
N LEU A 137 7.84 -14.49 12.68
CA LEU A 137 8.05 -15.37 13.84
C LEU A 137 7.63 -16.82 13.54
N GLU A 138 6.51 -17.00 12.84
CA GLU A 138 5.98 -18.28 12.39
C GLU A 138 5.39 -18.06 10.99
N ARG A 139 5.62 -19.00 10.08
CA ARG A 139 5.04 -18.97 8.72
C ARG A 139 4.20 -20.21 8.47
N ARG A 140 3.04 -20.02 7.85
CA ARG A 140 2.17 -21.10 7.39
C ARG A 140 1.64 -20.82 6.00
N GLU A 141 1.34 -21.90 5.29
CA GLU A 141 0.76 -21.83 3.96
C GLU A 141 -0.36 -22.86 3.88
N VAL A 142 -1.45 -22.49 3.22
CA VAL A 142 -2.53 -23.42 2.86
C VAL A 142 -2.70 -23.40 1.35
N PRO A 143 -2.93 -24.57 0.71
CA PRO A 143 -3.19 -24.61 -0.72
C PRO A 143 -4.33 -23.67 -1.10
N ARG A 144 -4.13 -22.91 -2.18
CA ARG A 144 -5.21 -22.11 -2.77
C ARG A 144 -6.27 -23.09 -3.30
N PRO A 145 -7.57 -22.85 -3.07
CA PRO A 145 -8.62 -23.65 -3.69
C PRO A 145 -8.48 -23.69 -5.21
N GLU A 146 -8.59 -24.88 -5.81
CA GLU A 146 -8.41 -25.09 -7.25
C GLU A 146 -9.49 -24.38 -8.09
N THR A 147 -10.69 -24.25 -7.53
CA THR A 147 -11.82 -23.55 -8.15
C THR A 147 -12.03 -22.18 -7.51
N ALA A 148 -12.56 -21.24 -8.29
CA ALA A 148 -13.04 -19.94 -7.80
C ALA A 148 -14.35 -20.11 -6.99
N ASP A 149 -14.26 -20.85 -5.88
CA ASP A 149 -15.32 -21.07 -4.91
C ASP A 149 -15.09 -20.16 -3.71
N GLY A 150 -15.99 -19.19 -3.53
CA GLY A 150 -15.90 -18.18 -2.49
C GLY A 150 -15.95 -18.75 -1.08
N ASP A 151 -16.71 -19.82 -0.85
CA ASP A 151 -16.82 -20.44 0.48
C ASP A 151 -15.57 -21.25 0.81
N ALA A 152 -15.01 -21.98 -0.18
CA ALA A 152 -13.75 -22.67 -0.02
C ALA A 152 -12.58 -21.70 0.24
N ALA A 153 -12.52 -20.58 -0.50
CA ALA A 153 -11.51 -19.54 -0.26
C ALA A 153 -11.65 -18.91 1.13
N TYR A 154 -12.87 -18.62 1.57
CA TYR A 154 -13.13 -18.12 2.91
C TYR A 154 -12.69 -19.11 3.99
N ALA A 155 -13.05 -20.38 3.84
CA ALA A 155 -12.68 -21.44 4.78
C ALA A 155 -11.16 -21.59 4.90
N ALA A 156 -10.44 -21.58 3.77
CA ALA A 156 -8.97 -21.65 3.77
C ALA A 156 -8.34 -20.42 4.44
N THR A 157 -8.87 -19.21 4.21
CA THR A 157 -8.40 -18.00 4.91
C THR A 157 -8.61 -18.10 6.43
N LEU A 158 -9.80 -18.55 6.87
CA LEU A 158 -10.12 -18.71 8.28
C LEU A 158 -9.26 -19.80 8.95
N GLU A 159 -9.04 -20.92 8.28
CA GLU A 159 -8.18 -22.00 8.75
C GLU A 159 -6.75 -21.51 8.98
N LEU A 160 -6.17 -20.82 7.98
CA LEU A 160 -4.83 -20.26 8.07
C LEU A 160 -4.70 -19.27 9.24
N ALA A 161 -5.68 -18.37 9.39
CA ALA A 161 -5.70 -17.40 10.49
C ALA A 161 -5.77 -18.08 11.86
N ARG A 162 -6.65 -19.09 12.02
CA ARG A 162 -6.78 -19.86 13.28
C ARG A 162 -5.51 -20.66 13.58
N ALA A 163 -4.88 -21.24 12.57
CA ALA A 163 -3.64 -22.00 12.72
C ALA A 163 -2.49 -21.12 13.24
N LEU A 164 -2.38 -19.88 12.73
CA LEU A 164 -1.40 -18.91 13.22
C LEU A 164 -1.74 -18.37 14.60
N ALA A 165 -3.03 -18.10 14.86
CA ALA A 165 -3.48 -17.67 16.18
C ALA A 165 -3.17 -18.71 17.27
N ALA A 166 -3.29 -20.00 16.96
CA ALA A 166 -2.97 -21.08 17.88
C ALA A 166 -1.46 -21.20 18.21
N THR A 167 -0.58 -20.60 17.40
CA THR A 167 0.87 -20.55 17.66
C THR A 167 1.32 -19.27 18.38
N ALA A 168 0.42 -18.31 18.57
CA ALA A 168 0.76 -17.05 19.22
C ALA A 168 1.20 -17.26 20.66
N THR A 169 2.33 -16.66 21.01
CA THR A 169 2.91 -16.68 22.36
C THR A 169 2.65 -15.38 23.12
N GLN A 170 2.13 -14.38 22.42
CA GLN A 170 1.77 -13.06 22.94
C GLN A 170 0.37 -12.68 22.46
N PRO A 171 -0.28 -11.68 23.09
CA PRO A 171 -1.53 -11.13 22.59
C PRO A 171 -1.44 -10.73 21.13
N ILE A 172 -2.45 -11.12 20.34
CA ILE A 172 -2.56 -10.76 18.93
C ILE A 172 -3.21 -9.37 18.86
N LEU A 173 -2.47 -8.39 18.34
CA LEU A 173 -2.96 -7.03 18.15
C LEU A 173 -4.06 -6.95 17.08
N GLY A 174 -3.97 -7.81 16.06
CA GLY A 174 -4.97 -7.91 15.01
C GLY A 174 -4.51 -8.77 13.83
N VAL A 175 -5.37 -8.85 12.82
CA VAL A 175 -5.15 -9.60 11.59
C VAL A 175 -5.21 -8.65 10.39
N GLY A 176 -4.12 -8.55 9.63
CA GLY A 176 -4.08 -7.82 8.37
C GLY A 176 -4.15 -8.78 7.19
N ILE A 177 -4.91 -8.43 6.15
CA ILE A 177 -5.12 -9.29 4.99
C ILE A 177 -4.93 -8.51 3.69
N GLY A 178 -3.95 -8.93 2.90
CA GLY A 178 -3.81 -8.57 1.49
C GLY A 178 -4.62 -9.51 0.61
N SER A 179 -5.72 -9.03 0.06
CA SER A 179 -6.61 -9.78 -0.83
C SER A 179 -6.42 -9.34 -2.28
N PRO A 180 -6.45 -10.26 -3.27
CA PRO A 180 -6.60 -9.86 -4.67
C PRO A 180 -7.99 -9.24 -4.89
N GLY A 181 -8.07 -8.33 -5.86
CA GLY A 181 -9.32 -7.70 -6.30
C GLY A 181 -9.59 -6.32 -5.67
N VAL A 182 -10.80 -5.81 -5.89
CA VAL A 182 -11.21 -4.47 -5.47
C VAL A 182 -11.77 -4.52 -4.05
N VAL A 183 -11.11 -3.83 -3.11
CA VAL A 183 -11.45 -3.86 -1.68
C VAL A 183 -11.77 -2.46 -1.18
N ARG A 184 -12.91 -2.32 -0.49
CA ARG A 184 -13.33 -1.06 0.14
C ARG A 184 -12.58 -0.80 1.46
N PRO A 185 -12.58 0.46 1.96
CA PRO A 185 -11.97 0.79 3.25
C PRO A 185 -12.57 0.07 4.46
N ASP A 186 -13.83 -0.36 4.38
CA ASP A 186 -14.53 -1.19 5.38
C ASP A 186 -14.30 -2.71 5.19
N GLY A 187 -13.32 -3.07 4.35
CA GLY A 187 -12.87 -4.45 4.15
C GLY A 187 -13.86 -5.34 3.41
N VAL A 188 -14.84 -4.75 2.72
CA VAL A 188 -15.70 -5.45 1.76
C VAL A 188 -14.93 -5.69 0.46
N VAL A 189 -14.80 -6.95 0.06
CA VAL A 189 -14.26 -7.34 -1.25
C VAL A 189 -15.38 -7.23 -2.28
N LEU A 190 -15.35 -6.18 -3.10
CA LEU A 190 -16.36 -5.91 -4.13
C LEU A 190 -16.32 -6.96 -5.24
N SER A 191 -15.12 -7.31 -5.69
CA SER A 191 -14.90 -8.29 -6.74
C SER A 191 -13.51 -8.90 -6.61
N SER A 192 -13.45 -10.22 -6.51
CA SER A 192 -12.23 -11.01 -6.67
C SER A 192 -12.55 -12.28 -7.46
N PRO A 193 -12.55 -12.21 -8.80
CA PRO A 193 -12.98 -13.34 -9.65
C PRO A 193 -12.16 -14.60 -9.40
N ASN A 194 -10.86 -14.45 -9.11
CA ASN A 194 -9.95 -15.55 -8.84
C ASN A 194 -10.25 -16.30 -7.53
N LEU A 195 -11.02 -15.69 -6.63
CA LEU A 195 -11.43 -16.29 -5.35
C LEU A 195 -12.93 -16.56 -5.30
N GLY A 196 -13.69 -16.26 -6.36
CA GLY A 196 -15.15 -16.40 -6.36
C GLY A 196 -15.89 -15.41 -5.45
N TRP A 197 -15.24 -14.31 -5.04
CA TRP A 197 -15.84 -13.33 -4.12
C TRP A 197 -16.51 -12.17 -4.85
N SER A 198 -17.73 -11.84 -4.43
CA SER A 198 -18.45 -10.63 -4.83
C SER A 198 -19.22 -10.05 -3.65
N ASN A 199 -18.98 -8.77 -3.36
CA ASN A 199 -19.53 -8.05 -2.21
C ASN A 199 -19.42 -8.82 -0.88
N LEU A 200 -18.30 -9.50 -0.66
CA LEU A 200 -18.05 -10.25 0.57
C LEU A 200 -17.56 -9.30 1.67
N PRO A 201 -18.28 -9.14 2.81
CA PRO A 201 -17.80 -8.37 3.95
C PRO A 201 -16.74 -9.15 4.74
N LEU A 202 -15.58 -9.38 4.11
CA LEU A 202 -14.54 -10.27 4.61
C LEU A 202 -14.02 -9.85 5.99
N GLU A 203 -13.78 -8.55 6.17
CA GLU A 203 -13.31 -7.97 7.43
C GLU A 203 -14.27 -8.23 8.59
N ALA A 204 -15.54 -7.86 8.42
CA ALA A 204 -16.55 -8.06 9.46
C ALA A 204 -16.79 -9.55 9.76
N LYS A 205 -16.82 -10.40 8.72
CA LYS A 205 -17.09 -11.84 8.88
C LYS A 205 -15.93 -12.54 9.61
N LEU A 206 -14.68 -12.28 9.21
CA LEU A 206 -13.51 -12.83 9.91
C LEU A 206 -13.34 -12.24 11.31
N GLY A 207 -13.67 -10.96 11.52
CA GLY A 207 -13.60 -10.35 12.85
C GLY A 207 -14.52 -11.05 13.86
N ILE A 208 -15.73 -11.43 13.43
CA ILE A 208 -16.65 -12.22 14.26
C ILE A 208 -16.11 -13.64 14.47
N ASP A 209 -15.64 -14.31 13.41
CA ASP A 209 -15.21 -15.70 13.51
C ASP A 209 -13.90 -15.88 14.30
N LEU A 210 -13.03 -14.87 14.33
CA LEU A 210 -11.74 -14.88 15.02
C LEU A 210 -11.79 -14.22 16.41
N ASP A 211 -12.81 -13.40 16.69
CA ASP A 211 -12.86 -12.53 17.87
C ASP A 211 -11.61 -11.63 17.99
N LEU A 212 -11.17 -11.08 16.85
CA LEU A 212 -9.99 -10.23 16.72
C LEU A 212 -10.27 -9.05 15.78
N PRO A 213 -9.58 -7.90 15.95
CA PRO A 213 -9.57 -6.86 14.93
C PRO A 213 -9.02 -7.41 13.60
N VAL A 214 -9.78 -7.25 12.52
CA VAL A 214 -9.37 -7.64 11.16
C VAL A 214 -9.34 -6.40 10.29
N LEU A 215 -8.36 -6.31 9.41
CA LEU A 215 -8.22 -5.26 8.39
C LEU A 215 -7.98 -5.91 7.04
N VAL A 216 -8.78 -5.56 6.03
CA VAL A 216 -8.62 -6.10 4.66
C VAL A 216 -8.33 -4.98 3.67
N ARG A 217 -7.30 -5.16 2.85
CA ARG A 217 -7.02 -4.30 1.69
C ARG A 217 -6.67 -5.13 0.46
N ASN A 218 -6.65 -4.46 -0.68
CA ASN A 218 -6.02 -5.00 -1.89
C ASN A 218 -4.54 -5.33 -1.62
N ASP A 219 -4.02 -6.39 -2.22
CA ASP A 219 -2.65 -6.88 -2.04
C ASP A 219 -1.57 -5.87 -2.46
N ALA A 220 -1.76 -5.16 -3.59
CA ALA A 220 -0.84 -4.10 -4.00
C ALA A 220 -0.93 -2.87 -3.09
N ASN A 221 -2.14 -2.54 -2.59
CA ASN A 221 -2.32 -1.49 -1.59
C ASN A 221 -1.69 -1.86 -0.23
N ALA A 222 -1.70 -3.13 0.17
CA ALA A 222 -0.97 -3.57 1.35
C ALA A 222 0.55 -3.46 1.10
N ALA A 223 1.03 -3.94 -0.05
CA ALA A 223 2.45 -3.91 -0.39
C ALA A 223 3.02 -2.48 -0.44
N VAL A 224 2.30 -1.50 -1.00
CA VAL A 224 2.78 -0.12 -1.05
C VAL A 224 2.90 0.50 0.36
N LEU A 225 2.05 0.09 1.31
CA LEU A 225 2.18 0.51 2.70
C LEU A 225 3.45 -0.04 3.34
N ALA A 226 3.81 -1.30 3.09
CA ALA A 226 5.10 -1.83 3.56
C ALA A 226 6.29 -1.09 2.97
N GLU A 227 6.26 -0.75 1.68
CA GLU A 227 7.35 0.02 1.07
C GLU A 227 7.44 1.44 1.65
N TYR A 228 6.30 2.07 1.94
CA TYR A 228 6.26 3.39 2.57
C TYR A 228 6.77 3.37 4.03
N THR A 229 6.45 2.31 4.77
CA THR A 229 6.78 2.19 6.21
C THR A 229 8.19 1.68 6.47
N PHE A 230 8.54 0.57 5.81
CA PHE A 230 9.78 -0.19 6.07
C PHE A 230 10.81 -0.05 4.95
N GLY A 231 10.40 0.50 3.81
CA GLY A 231 11.25 0.63 2.62
C GLY A 231 11.99 1.96 2.55
N GLU A 232 12.56 2.21 1.37
CA GLU A 232 13.37 3.40 1.10
C GLU A 232 12.58 4.49 0.37
N ALA A 233 11.34 4.19 -0.08
CA ALA A 233 10.50 5.14 -0.80
C ALA A 233 9.97 6.21 0.15
N LYS A 234 10.31 7.48 -0.11
CA LYS A 234 9.95 8.62 0.77
C LYS A 234 9.08 9.69 0.11
N ALA A 235 8.97 9.67 -1.22
CA ALA A 235 8.23 10.66 -2.00
C ALA A 235 6.94 10.04 -2.58
N ASP A 236 6.28 10.74 -3.49
CA ASP A 236 5.15 10.20 -4.23
C ASP A 236 5.65 9.10 -5.18
N PHE A 237 5.14 7.88 -4.99
CA PHE A 237 5.62 6.70 -5.70
C PHE A 237 4.49 5.72 -6.00
N MET A 238 4.73 4.82 -6.96
CA MET A 238 3.89 3.66 -7.18
C MET A 238 4.65 2.37 -6.94
N LEU A 239 4.01 1.40 -6.31
CA LEU A 239 4.49 0.03 -6.23
C LEU A 239 3.68 -0.83 -7.19
N ILE A 240 4.35 -1.53 -8.10
CA ILE A 240 3.75 -2.50 -9.03
C ILE A 240 4.04 -3.89 -8.49
N LYS A 241 2.98 -4.60 -8.11
CA LYS A 241 3.04 -5.98 -7.67
C LYS A 241 2.79 -6.92 -8.83
N ILE A 242 3.75 -7.81 -9.08
CA ILE A 242 3.80 -8.78 -10.17
C ILE A 242 3.85 -10.18 -9.54
N GLY A 243 2.83 -10.98 -9.81
CA GLY A 243 2.75 -12.36 -9.35
C GLY A 243 1.71 -13.10 -10.17
N ARG A 244 0.71 -13.72 -9.52
CA ARG A 244 -0.41 -14.36 -10.23
C ARG A 244 -1.11 -13.39 -11.18
N GLY A 245 -1.29 -12.15 -10.74
CA GLY A 245 -1.78 -11.03 -11.53
C GLY A 245 -0.85 -9.82 -11.43
N VAL A 246 -1.29 -8.68 -11.96
CA VAL A 246 -0.56 -7.40 -11.91
C VAL A 246 -1.46 -6.32 -11.34
N GLY A 247 -1.00 -5.66 -10.28
CA GLY A 247 -1.70 -4.53 -9.65
C GLY A 247 -0.70 -3.50 -9.15
N ALA A 248 -1.18 -2.31 -8.82
CA ALA A 248 -0.35 -1.26 -8.25
C ALA A 248 -0.99 -0.62 -7.01
N GLY A 249 -0.17 -0.26 -6.04
CA GLY A 249 -0.51 0.69 -4.99
C GLY A 249 0.20 2.01 -5.27
N VAL A 250 -0.42 3.14 -4.93
CA VAL A 250 0.15 4.47 -5.19
C VAL A 250 0.08 5.30 -3.92
N ILE A 251 1.19 5.94 -3.56
CA ILE A 251 1.26 6.94 -2.49
C ILE A 251 1.43 8.31 -3.15
N THR A 252 0.54 9.25 -2.82
CA THR A 252 0.68 10.65 -3.20
C THR A 252 0.32 11.57 -2.04
N GLY A 253 1.13 12.60 -1.79
CA GLY A 253 0.97 13.48 -0.63
C GLY A 253 0.99 12.72 0.69
N SER A 254 1.84 11.69 0.80
CA SER A 254 1.93 10.78 1.96
C SER A 254 0.62 10.03 2.27
N GLN A 255 -0.24 9.82 1.27
CA GLN A 255 -1.51 9.12 1.41
C GLN A 255 -1.71 8.07 0.31
N PRO A 256 -2.29 6.90 0.63
CA PRO A 256 -2.68 5.92 -0.38
C PRO A 256 -3.79 6.46 -1.29
N LEU A 257 -3.57 6.37 -2.60
CA LEU A 257 -4.57 6.70 -3.60
C LEU A 257 -5.47 5.49 -3.85
N LEU A 258 -6.70 5.53 -3.32
CA LEU A 258 -7.69 4.46 -3.50
C LEU A 258 -8.61 4.68 -4.72
N GLY A 259 -8.83 5.94 -5.10
CA GLY A 259 -9.80 6.34 -6.11
C GLY A 259 -11.26 6.22 -5.64
N SER A 260 -12.17 6.87 -6.36
CA SER A 260 -13.60 6.95 -5.98
C SER A 260 -14.36 5.62 -6.02
N ARG A 261 -13.78 4.62 -6.71
CA ARG A 261 -14.30 3.26 -6.84
C ARG A 261 -13.42 2.21 -6.15
N PHE A 262 -12.41 2.65 -5.40
CA PHE A 262 -11.44 1.78 -4.70
C PHE A 262 -10.60 0.89 -5.64
N ALA A 263 -10.55 1.25 -6.92
CA ALA A 263 -9.91 0.51 -8.00
C ALA A 263 -8.74 1.29 -8.63
N ALA A 264 -8.22 2.32 -7.94
CA ALA A 264 -6.96 2.93 -8.35
C ALA A 264 -5.86 1.86 -8.29
N GLY A 265 -4.99 1.86 -9.30
CA GLY A 265 -3.91 0.87 -9.39
C GLY A 265 -4.27 -0.45 -10.08
N GLU A 266 -5.50 -0.62 -10.59
CA GLU A 266 -5.89 -1.75 -11.47
C GLU A 266 -5.27 -1.66 -12.88
N ILE A 267 -3.97 -1.32 -12.94
CA ILE A 267 -3.21 -1.10 -14.18
C ILE A 267 -3.00 -2.40 -14.96
N GLY A 268 -3.05 -3.56 -14.29
CA GLY A 268 -2.97 -4.87 -14.92
C GLY A 268 -4.05 -5.11 -15.96
N HIS A 269 -5.20 -4.44 -15.88
CA HIS A 269 -6.31 -4.58 -16.82
C HIS A 269 -6.44 -3.42 -17.83
N VAL A 270 -5.45 -2.53 -17.88
CA VAL A 270 -5.30 -1.53 -18.94
C VAL A 270 -4.76 -2.22 -20.19
N VAL A 271 -5.43 -2.01 -21.33
CA VAL A 271 -4.97 -2.52 -22.62
C VAL A 271 -3.77 -1.70 -23.07
N VAL A 272 -2.67 -2.39 -23.34
CA VAL A 272 -1.38 -1.79 -23.70
C VAL A 272 -1.11 -2.04 -25.17
N GLY A 273 -0.95 -0.96 -25.93
CA GLY A 273 -0.71 -1.03 -27.38
C GLY A 273 -2.00 -1.18 -28.19
N THR A 274 -1.83 -1.40 -29.50
CA THR A 274 -2.93 -1.55 -30.47
C THR A 274 -2.80 -2.81 -31.33
N ASP A 275 -1.81 -3.64 -31.01
CA ASP A 275 -1.45 -4.89 -31.69
C ASP A 275 -2.27 -6.10 -31.23
N GLY A 276 -3.31 -5.87 -30.42
CA GLY A 276 -4.23 -6.90 -29.92
C GLY A 276 -3.65 -7.70 -28.75
N GLY A 277 -2.39 -8.16 -28.83
CA GLY A 277 -1.70 -8.84 -27.75
C GLY A 277 -2.36 -10.15 -27.26
N PRO A 278 -1.86 -10.75 -26.16
CA PRO A 278 -2.39 -11.98 -25.61
C PRO A 278 -3.73 -11.78 -24.88
N ARG A 279 -4.53 -12.84 -24.83
CA ARG A 279 -5.81 -12.87 -24.11
C ARG A 279 -5.59 -12.77 -22.59
N CYS A 280 -6.24 -11.81 -21.95
CA CYS A 280 -6.28 -11.68 -20.49
C CYS A 280 -7.43 -12.49 -19.87
N ALA A 281 -7.26 -12.91 -18.62
CA ALA A 281 -8.30 -13.60 -17.85
C ALA A 281 -9.55 -12.74 -17.64
N CYS A 282 -9.43 -11.41 -17.68
CA CYS A 282 -10.58 -10.49 -17.60
C CYS A 282 -11.45 -10.48 -18.88
N GLY A 283 -11.03 -11.17 -19.94
CA GLY A 283 -11.78 -11.25 -21.20
C GLY A 283 -11.46 -10.15 -22.21
N LYS A 284 -10.42 -9.35 -21.99
CA LYS A 284 -9.86 -8.42 -23.00
C LYS A 284 -8.57 -8.98 -23.59
N ASP A 285 -8.13 -8.41 -24.70
CA ASP A 285 -6.84 -8.72 -25.32
C ASP A 285 -5.86 -7.58 -25.04
N GLY A 286 -4.60 -7.93 -24.77
CA GLY A 286 -3.51 -6.96 -24.63
C GLY A 286 -3.47 -6.22 -23.30
N CYS A 287 -4.17 -6.69 -22.25
CA CYS A 287 -4.01 -6.12 -20.91
C CYS A 287 -2.56 -6.26 -20.41
N LEU A 288 -2.07 -5.29 -19.63
CA LEU A 288 -0.71 -5.33 -19.07
C LEU A 288 -0.41 -6.64 -18.33
N GLU A 289 -1.34 -7.15 -17.55
CA GLU A 289 -1.22 -8.44 -16.85
C GLU A 289 -0.89 -9.59 -17.80
N ALA A 290 -1.47 -9.60 -19.01
CA ALA A 290 -1.28 -10.67 -19.97
C ALA A 290 0.16 -10.71 -20.54
N TRP A 291 0.91 -9.63 -20.39
CA TRP A 291 2.32 -9.51 -20.77
C TRP A 291 3.27 -9.73 -19.59
N LEU A 292 2.86 -9.34 -18.39
CA LEU A 292 3.78 -9.11 -17.27
C LEU A 292 3.58 -10.07 -16.09
N SER A 293 2.44 -10.75 -15.96
CA SER A 293 2.23 -11.65 -14.82
C SER A 293 3.18 -12.85 -14.82
N GLU A 294 3.52 -13.34 -13.63
CA GLU A 294 4.36 -14.53 -13.47
C GLU A 294 3.75 -15.75 -14.19
N THR A 295 2.42 -15.87 -14.11
CA THR A 295 1.62 -16.92 -14.75
C THR A 295 1.66 -16.87 -16.28
N ARG A 296 2.22 -15.81 -16.87
CA ARG A 296 2.43 -15.64 -18.32
C ARG A 296 3.90 -15.72 -18.69
N LEU A 297 4.76 -15.04 -17.94
CA LEU A 297 6.20 -15.00 -18.22
C LEU A 297 6.86 -16.36 -18.01
N ARG A 298 6.54 -17.08 -16.92
CA ARG A 298 7.16 -18.39 -16.63
C ARG A 298 6.94 -19.40 -17.75
N PRO A 299 5.69 -19.71 -18.17
CA PRO A 299 5.49 -20.68 -19.24
C PRO A 299 6.10 -20.24 -20.58
N ALA A 300 6.10 -18.93 -20.88
CA ALA A 300 6.68 -18.40 -22.11
C ALA A 300 8.21 -18.60 -22.16
N ILE A 301 8.89 -18.30 -21.04
CA ILE A 301 10.34 -18.50 -20.90
C ILE A 301 10.69 -19.99 -20.92
N ASP A 302 9.93 -20.82 -20.20
CA ASP A 302 10.18 -22.26 -20.13
C ASP A 302 10.01 -22.94 -21.50
N ALA A 303 9.04 -22.48 -22.30
CA ALA A 303 8.82 -22.98 -23.66
C ALA A 303 9.91 -22.54 -24.66
N SER A 304 10.62 -21.44 -24.38
CA SER A 304 11.67 -20.90 -25.26
C SER A 304 12.77 -20.19 -24.46
N PRO A 305 13.63 -20.93 -23.74
CA PRO A 305 14.63 -20.34 -22.84
C PRO A 305 15.62 -19.40 -23.55
N GLY A 306 15.91 -19.65 -24.84
CA GLY A 306 16.77 -18.80 -25.65
C GLY A 306 16.20 -17.41 -25.99
N SER A 307 14.88 -17.22 -25.84
CA SER A 307 14.19 -15.94 -26.07
C SER A 307 13.83 -15.22 -24.78
N ARG A 308 14.37 -15.64 -23.64
CA ARG A 308 14.08 -15.05 -22.32
C ARG A 308 14.20 -13.53 -22.31
N ASP A 309 15.33 -13.01 -22.79
CA ASP A 309 15.59 -11.56 -22.77
C ASP A 309 14.68 -10.79 -23.73
N GLU A 310 14.26 -11.42 -24.84
CA GLU A 310 13.28 -10.81 -25.76
C GLU A 310 11.89 -10.71 -25.10
N ILE A 311 11.47 -11.78 -24.41
CA ILE A 311 10.20 -11.82 -23.66
C ILE A 311 10.19 -10.76 -22.55
N LEU A 312 11.26 -10.69 -21.75
CA LEU A 312 11.37 -9.71 -20.66
C LEU A 312 11.46 -8.27 -21.18
N ARG A 313 12.14 -8.05 -22.30
CA ARG A 313 12.20 -6.73 -22.95
C ARG A 313 10.83 -6.27 -23.43
N ASP A 314 10.05 -7.13 -24.11
CA ASP A 314 8.69 -6.78 -24.52
C ASP A 314 7.81 -6.49 -23.30
N ALA A 315 7.85 -7.33 -22.27
CA ALA A 315 7.13 -7.09 -21.02
C ALA A 315 7.51 -5.74 -20.37
N GLY A 316 8.80 -5.40 -20.33
CA GLY A 316 9.33 -4.12 -19.85
C GLY A 316 8.83 -2.94 -20.69
N THR A 317 8.86 -3.04 -22.02
CA THR A 317 8.29 -2.02 -22.92
C THR A 317 6.80 -1.83 -22.68
N ARG A 318 6.02 -2.91 -22.52
CA ARG A 318 4.58 -2.79 -22.22
C ARG A 318 4.33 -2.14 -20.86
N MET A 319 5.13 -2.47 -19.86
CA MET A 319 5.08 -1.81 -18.56
C MET A 319 5.37 -0.32 -18.68
N GLY A 320 6.46 0.06 -19.36
CA GLY A 320 6.82 1.46 -19.62
C GLY A 320 5.71 2.24 -20.33
N ILE A 321 5.06 1.65 -21.34
CA ILE A 321 3.91 2.25 -22.03
C ILE A 321 2.76 2.53 -21.06
N ALA A 322 2.46 1.58 -20.17
CA ALA A 322 1.33 1.66 -19.25
C ALA A 322 1.57 2.66 -18.11
N ILE A 323 2.79 2.74 -17.58
CA ILE A 323 3.11 3.58 -16.42
C ILE A 323 3.43 5.03 -16.80
N ALA A 324 3.96 5.29 -18.00
CA ALA A 324 4.30 6.64 -18.44
C ALA A 324 3.19 7.70 -18.23
N PRO A 325 1.92 7.47 -18.65
CA PRO A 325 0.86 8.44 -18.39
C PRO A 325 0.54 8.62 -16.90
N ILE A 326 0.79 7.61 -16.06
CA ILE A 326 0.55 7.69 -14.60
C ILE A 326 1.65 8.51 -13.94
N VAL A 327 2.92 8.19 -14.24
CA VAL A 327 4.09 8.94 -13.78
C VAL A 327 3.95 10.41 -14.16
N ALA A 328 3.63 10.70 -15.43
CA ALA A 328 3.48 12.07 -15.90
C ALA A 328 2.28 12.81 -15.27
N ALA A 329 1.16 12.13 -15.01
CA ALA A 329 -0.05 12.77 -14.49
C ALA A 329 0.00 12.98 -12.98
N LEU A 330 0.71 12.13 -12.24
CA LEU A 330 0.80 12.17 -10.78
C LEU A 330 2.14 12.70 -10.26
N ASP A 331 3.08 13.03 -11.16
CA ASP A 331 4.42 13.51 -10.81
C ASP A 331 5.16 12.53 -9.88
N LEU A 332 5.19 11.25 -10.27
CA LEU A 332 5.82 10.20 -9.48
C LEU A 332 7.32 10.17 -9.75
N SER A 333 8.12 10.28 -8.68
CA SER A 333 9.58 10.20 -8.78
C SER A 333 10.11 8.76 -8.79
N GLU A 334 9.29 7.80 -8.39
CA GLU A 334 9.72 6.42 -8.17
C GLU A 334 8.64 5.39 -8.50
N VAL A 335 9.07 4.29 -9.13
CA VAL A 335 8.30 3.09 -9.45
C VAL A 335 9.00 1.89 -8.83
N VAL A 336 8.39 1.30 -7.81
CA VAL A 336 8.93 0.13 -7.10
C VAL A 336 8.27 -1.14 -7.63
N LEU A 337 9.05 -2.16 -7.95
CA LEU A 337 8.56 -3.45 -8.43
C LEU A 337 8.66 -4.50 -7.32
N SER A 338 7.59 -5.26 -7.12
CA SER A 338 7.54 -6.42 -6.22
C SER A 338 7.12 -7.66 -7.00
N GLY A 339 7.84 -8.77 -6.83
CA GLY A 339 7.58 -10.02 -7.54
C GLY A 339 8.82 -10.91 -7.61
N PRO A 340 8.77 -12.03 -8.37
CA PRO A 340 9.90 -12.96 -8.50
C PRO A 340 11.15 -12.25 -9.05
N GLY A 341 12.21 -12.20 -8.25
CA GLY A 341 13.38 -11.36 -8.54
C GLY A 341 14.11 -11.71 -9.85
N ASP A 342 14.00 -12.96 -10.30
CA ASP A 342 14.59 -13.42 -11.56
C ASP A 342 13.73 -13.13 -12.79
N LEU A 343 12.46 -12.75 -12.63
CA LEU A 343 11.64 -12.16 -13.70
C LEU A 343 11.80 -10.64 -13.77
N LEU A 344 12.14 -10.02 -12.65
CA LEU A 344 12.34 -8.58 -12.50
C LEU A 344 13.82 -8.19 -12.64
N ASP A 345 14.52 -8.86 -13.56
CA ASP A 345 15.92 -8.60 -13.82
C ASP A 345 16.16 -7.26 -14.56
N GLY A 346 17.43 -6.97 -14.84
CA GLY A 346 17.82 -5.73 -15.51
C GLY A 346 17.17 -5.53 -16.87
N VAL A 347 16.95 -6.59 -17.66
CA VAL A 347 16.43 -6.45 -19.04
C VAL A 347 15.02 -5.86 -19.05
N LEU A 348 14.17 -6.33 -18.14
CA LEU A 348 12.81 -5.81 -18.01
C LEU A 348 12.80 -4.36 -17.53
N ILE A 349 13.61 -4.05 -16.53
CA ILE A 349 13.69 -2.69 -15.95
C ILE A 349 14.27 -1.71 -16.96
N ASP A 350 15.36 -2.06 -17.64
CA ASP A 350 16.03 -1.23 -18.64
C ASP A 350 15.05 -0.86 -19.78
N ALA A 351 14.31 -1.85 -20.29
CA ALA A 351 13.30 -1.63 -21.33
C ALA A 351 12.15 -0.73 -20.85
N ALA A 352 11.74 -0.87 -19.59
CA ALA A 352 10.70 -0.03 -19.00
C ALA A 352 11.18 1.40 -18.80
N VAL A 353 12.41 1.61 -18.35
CA VAL A 353 13.04 2.95 -18.18
C VAL A 353 13.19 3.64 -19.53
N GLU A 354 13.76 2.96 -20.54
CA GLU A 354 13.89 3.51 -21.89
C GLU A 354 12.53 3.95 -22.44
N THR A 355 11.52 3.09 -22.27
CA THR A 355 10.16 3.36 -22.74
C THR A 355 9.48 4.48 -21.96
N LEU A 356 9.72 4.58 -20.65
CA LEU A 356 9.22 5.67 -19.81
C LEU A 356 9.76 7.01 -20.32
N HIS A 357 11.09 7.12 -20.43
CA HIS A 357 11.76 8.34 -20.88
C HIS A 357 11.30 8.78 -22.28
N ALA A 358 11.13 7.84 -23.21
CA ALA A 358 10.65 8.13 -24.56
C ALA A 358 9.19 8.63 -24.62
N ARG A 359 8.44 8.52 -23.52
CA ARG A 359 6.99 8.79 -23.47
C ARG A 359 6.60 9.88 -22.47
N THR A 360 7.54 10.37 -21.70
CA THR A 360 7.36 11.46 -20.74
C THR A 360 8.01 12.74 -21.23
N LEU A 361 7.75 13.85 -20.52
CA LEU A 361 8.34 15.14 -20.86
C LEU A 361 9.87 15.10 -20.70
N GLU A 362 10.59 15.42 -21.77
CA GLU A 362 12.06 15.50 -21.80
C GLU A 362 12.58 16.46 -20.71
N GLY A 363 13.65 16.07 -20.01
CA GLY A 363 14.25 16.86 -18.92
C GLY A 363 13.47 16.90 -17.61
N VAL A 364 12.27 16.30 -17.51
CA VAL A 364 11.46 16.32 -16.27
C VAL A 364 11.50 15.01 -15.50
N PHE A 365 11.48 13.87 -16.20
CA PHE A 365 11.41 12.54 -15.57
C PHE A 365 12.66 11.69 -15.84
N GLU A 366 13.79 12.33 -16.14
CA GLU A 366 15.06 11.63 -16.44
C GLU A 366 15.67 10.95 -15.21
N ASP A 367 15.32 11.43 -14.02
CA ASP A 367 15.72 10.87 -12.72
C ASP A 367 14.65 9.94 -12.12
N ALA A 368 13.54 9.69 -12.84
CA ALA A 368 12.51 8.77 -12.38
C ALA A 368 13.09 7.36 -12.22
N LEU A 369 13.05 6.85 -11.00
CA LEU A 369 13.67 5.57 -10.65
C LEU A 369 12.69 4.42 -10.83
N ILE A 370 13.08 3.40 -11.61
CA ILE A 370 12.42 2.09 -11.58
C ILE A 370 13.35 1.09 -10.90
N ARG A 371 12.92 0.52 -9.77
CA ARG A 371 13.73 -0.46 -9.03
C ARG A 371 12.87 -1.56 -8.43
N ARG A 372 13.52 -2.64 -7.99
CA ARG A 372 12.85 -3.64 -7.14
C ARG A 372 12.77 -3.16 -5.69
N THR A 373 11.74 -3.61 -4.98
CA THR A 373 11.76 -3.58 -3.52
C THR A 373 12.89 -4.48 -3.01
N GLN A 374 13.51 -4.07 -1.91
CA GLN A 374 14.46 -4.92 -1.17
C GLN A 374 13.75 -5.78 -0.11
N GLN A 375 12.42 -5.63 0.03
CA GLN A 375 11.63 -6.31 1.04
C GLN A 375 11.06 -7.62 0.51
N ASP A 376 11.33 -8.69 1.25
CA ASP A 376 10.60 -9.94 1.13
C ASP A 376 9.25 -9.86 1.83
N ASP A 377 8.31 -10.73 1.45
CA ASP A 377 7.01 -10.86 2.10
C ASP A 377 6.23 -9.54 2.22
N ILE A 378 6.38 -8.65 1.23
CA ILE A 378 5.91 -7.26 1.30
C ILE A 378 4.41 -7.12 1.56
N VAL A 379 3.59 -8.07 1.13
CA VAL A 379 2.14 -8.08 1.41
C VAL A 379 1.87 -8.43 2.87
N LEU A 380 2.62 -9.38 3.45
CA LEU A 380 2.52 -9.76 4.87
C LEU A 380 3.00 -8.61 5.76
N ARG A 381 4.12 -7.96 5.40
CA ARG A 381 4.59 -6.74 6.07
C ARG A 381 3.56 -5.63 5.96
N GLY A 382 2.95 -5.46 4.79
CA GLY A 382 1.90 -4.47 4.55
C GLY A 382 0.68 -4.72 5.42
N ALA A 383 0.30 -5.99 5.57
CA ALA A 383 -0.71 -6.44 6.51
C ALA A 383 -0.39 -6.07 7.96
N ALA A 384 0.87 -6.20 8.40
CA ALA A 384 1.28 -5.70 9.70
C ALA A 384 1.12 -4.18 9.83
N VAL A 385 1.58 -3.40 8.85
CA VAL A 385 1.41 -1.93 8.82
C VAL A 385 -0.05 -1.52 8.98
N MET A 386 -0.97 -2.22 8.31
CA MET A 386 -2.40 -1.93 8.44
C MET A 386 -2.92 -2.10 9.88
N VAL A 387 -2.48 -3.17 10.56
CA VAL A 387 -2.87 -3.43 11.95
C VAL A 387 -2.23 -2.40 12.87
N LEU A 388 -0.94 -2.10 12.71
CA LEU A 388 -0.22 -1.08 13.47
C LEU A 388 -0.89 0.31 13.33
N SER A 389 -1.24 0.69 12.11
CA SER A 389 -1.86 1.99 11.82
C SER A 389 -3.26 2.08 12.43
N SER A 390 -4.04 1.00 12.32
CA SER A 390 -5.41 0.95 12.85
C SER A 390 -5.45 0.91 14.38
N GLN A 391 -4.60 0.08 15.01
CA GLN A 391 -4.68 -0.20 16.45
C GLN A 391 -3.81 0.75 17.28
N LEU A 392 -2.67 1.18 16.76
CA LEU A 392 -1.69 2.00 17.48
C LEU A 392 -1.51 3.40 16.86
N GLY A 393 -2.02 3.64 15.66
CA GLY A 393 -1.79 4.91 14.95
C GLY A 393 -0.35 5.09 14.48
N VAL A 394 0.39 3.99 14.29
CA VAL A 394 1.77 4.00 13.80
C VAL A 394 1.86 3.32 12.44
N SER A 395 2.64 3.90 11.55
CA SER A 395 2.86 3.44 10.18
C SER A 395 4.19 3.91 9.69
#